data_AF-X0X3Y4-F1
#
_entry.id   AF-X0X3Y4-F1
#
_cell.length_a   1.000
_cell.length_b   1.000
_cell.length_c   1.000
_cell.angle_alpha   90.00
_cell.angle_beta   90.00
_cell.angle_gamma   90.00
#
_symmetry.space_group_name_H-M   'P 1'
#
loop_
_entity.id
_entity.type
_entity.pdbx_description
1 polymer ?
#
loop_
_entity_poly.entity_id
_entity_poly.type
_entity_poly.pdbx_seq_one_letter_code
_entity_poly.pdbx_strand_id
1 'polypeptide(L)'
;FAGRADLADGNWYAMRNRATNEPFRFYSWDAERTLRATDEDQSEVTGTNSPAFLYGKLRENAEFRRSFGDRVQRHFAAGGPLTAEATAGRWTQLAAVLGDAVVVESARWGDYRRDVHPFDGGPYELYTLDDHWITESQRLAGEYFAQRSDVVVNQFLAAGLFPPLEAPTLSQHGGLIEPESSLILTAPQGAVYYTTGGSDPWRFGEGVDPGASLYAGPVPLAGNAIIKARALDDGQWSAMTETTFF
;
A
#
# COMPACT_ATOMS: atom_id res chain seq x y z
N PHE A 1 -2.55 6.23 0.05
CA PHE A 1 -2.44 5.87 1.49
C PHE A 1 -2.16 7.07 2.40
N ALA A 2 -1.10 7.86 2.19
CA ALA A 2 -0.73 8.90 3.18
C ALA A 2 -1.50 10.24 3.06
N GLY A 3 -2.48 10.37 2.15
CA GLY A 3 -3.30 11.58 2.03
C GLY A 3 -2.60 12.80 1.40
N ARG A 4 -1.47 12.61 0.70
CA ARG A 4 -0.63 13.71 0.21
C ARG A 4 -1.29 14.56 -0.88
N ALA A 5 -1.82 15.73 -0.51
CA ALA A 5 -2.58 16.60 -1.40
C ALA A 5 -1.74 17.42 -2.42
N ASP A 6 -0.46 17.67 -2.14
CA ASP A 6 0.43 18.53 -2.92
C ASP A 6 1.25 17.77 -3.98
N LEU A 7 0.95 16.49 -4.22
CA LEU A 7 1.71 15.64 -5.15
C LEU A 7 1.78 16.20 -6.57
N ALA A 8 0.71 16.87 -7.01
CA ALA A 8 0.65 17.52 -8.32
C ALA A 8 1.43 18.85 -8.37
N ASP A 9 1.67 19.47 -7.22
CA ASP A 9 2.15 20.85 -7.11
C ASP A 9 3.68 20.94 -6.86
N GLY A 10 4.32 19.85 -6.42
CA GLY A 10 5.77 19.81 -6.23
C GLY A 10 6.22 18.76 -5.22
N ASN A 11 7.37 19.02 -4.57
CA ASN A 11 7.89 18.18 -3.50
C ASN A 11 8.10 16.71 -3.93
N TRP A 12 8.72 16.55 -5.10
CA TRP A 12 9.21 15.28 -5.61
C TRP A 12 10.45 15.51 -6.47
N TYR A 13 11.27 14.48 -6.62
CA TYR A 13 12.39 14.45 -7.55
C TYR A 13 12.20 13.35 -8.58
N ALA A 14 12.61 13.60 -9.83
CA ALA A 14 12.73 12.59 -10.85
C ALA A 14 14.21 12.34 -11.15
N MET A 15 14.67 11.11 -10.98
CA MET A 15 16.06 10.74 -11.20
C MET A 15 16.14 9.51 -12.10
N ARG A 16 17.22 9.40 -12.89
CA ARG A 16 17.55 8.19 -13.65
C ARG A 16 19.04 7.94 -13.65
N ASN A 17 19.44 6.67 -13.69
CA ASN A 17 20.82 6.32 -13.95
C ASN A 17 21.12 6.46 -15.45
N ARG A 18 21.87 7.50 -15.79
CA ARG A 18 22.24 7.79 -17.19
C ARG A 18 23.25 6.80 -17.76
N ALA A 19 24.12 6.21 -16.94
CA ALA A 19 25.14 5.29 -17.41
C ALA A 19 24.54 3.97 -17.91
N THR A 20 23.45 3.52 -17.28
CA THR A 20 22.70 2.30 -17.64
C THR A 20 21.46 2.58 -18.49
N ASN A 21 21.17 3.86 -18.77
CA ASN A 21 19.95 4.32 -19.44
C ASN A 21 18.66 3.75 -18.82
N GLU A 22 18.61 3.70 -17.48
CA GLU A 22 17.44 3.22 -16.74
C GLU A 22 16.23 4.15 -16.90
N PRO A 23 15.00 3.63 -16.71
CA PRO A 23 13.81 4.45 -16.58
C PRO A 23 13.92 5.48 -15.46
N PHE A 24 13.20 6.59 -15.60
CA PHE A 24 13.05 7.55 -14.52
C PHE A 24 12.30 6.92 -13.33
N ARG A 25 12.73 7.30 -12.13
CA ARG A 25 12.06 6.98 -10.87
C ARG A 25 11.69 8.28 -10.19
N PHE A 26 10.50 8.30 -9.59
CA PHE A 26 9.99 9.44 -8.85
C PHE A 26 10.16 9.18 -7.34
N TYR A 27 10.65 10.18 -6.63
CA TYR A 27 10.94 10.12 -5.21
C TYR A 27 10.12 11.20 -4.50
N SER A 28 9.45 10.81 -3.42
CA SER A 28 8.76 11.79 -2.56
C SER A 28 9.79 12.64 -1.82
N TRP A 29 9.52 13.93 -1.74
CA TRP A 29 10.25 14.91 -0.92
C TRP A 29 9.23 15.65 -0.05
N ASP A 30 9.65 16.20 1.09
CA ASP A 30 8.85 17.15 1.91
C ASP A 30 7.38 16.70 2.04
N ALA A 31 7.21 15.50 2.62
CA ALA A 31 5.94 14.80 2.75
C ALA A 31 5.38 14.90 4.18
N GLU A 32 5.70 15.97 4.91
CA GLU A 32 5.26 16.24 6.28
C GLU A 32 3.77 16.57 6.36
N ARG A 33 3.15 17.01 5.26
CA ARG A 33 1.70 17.24 5.15
C ARG A 33 0.93 15.97 4.79
N THR A 34 1.22 14.89 5.49
CA THR A 34 0.58 13.57 5.31
C THR A 34 -0.06 13.08 6.61
N LEU A 35 -0.85 12.01 6.52
CA LEU A 35 -1.48 11.34 7.66
C LEU A 35 -2.51 12.18 8.44
N ARG A 36 -3.10 13.19 7.79
CA ARG A 36 -4.00 14.13 8.46
C ARG A 36 -5.42 13.59 8.55
N ALA A 37 -6.12 13.50 7.42
CA ALA A 37 -7.51 13.05 7.37
C ALA A 37 -7.62 11.64 6.79
N THR A 38 -8.51 10.83 7.38
CA THR A 38 -8.74 9.44 6.98
C THR A 38 -9.36 9.32 5.60
N ASP A 39 -10.02 10.37 5.10
CA ASP A 39 -10.80 10.41 3.86
C ASP A 39 -10.13 11.15 2.70
N GLU A 40 -8.95 11.77 2.91
CA GLU A 40 -8.19 12.46 1.85
C GLU A 40 -8.01 11.54 0.64
N ASP A 41 -8.60 11.91 -0.50
CA ASP A 41 -8.55 11.12 -1.74
C ASP A 41 -7.64 11.79 -2.77
N GLN A 42 -6.69 11.01 -3.28
CA GLN A 42 -5.75 11.39 -4.34
C GLN A 42 -5.67 10.30 -5.41
N SER A 43 -6.62 9.37 -5.42
CA SER A 43 -6.63 8.20 -6.31
C SER A 43 -6.72 8.62 -7.78
N GLU A 44 -7.34 9.78 -8.03
CA GLU A 44 -7.53 10.34 -9.36
C GLU A 44 -6.76 11.63 -9.64
N VAL A 45 -5.78 11.98 -8.79
CA VAL A 45 -5.02 13.22 -8.93
C VAL A 45 -4.37 13.35 -10.32
N THR A 46 -4.35 14.57 -10.84
CA THR A 46 -3.65 14.96 -12.08
C THR A 46 -3.19 16.41 -11.97
N GLY A 47 -2.18 16.78 -12.76
CA GLY A 47 -1.68 18.15 -12.80
C GLY A 47 -0.55 18.30 -13.81
N THR A 48 -0.63 19.30 -14.69
CA THR A 48 0.33 19.47 -15.78
C THR A 48 1.77 19.58 -15.28
N ASN A 49 2.72 19.05 -16.05
CA ASN A 49 4.15 19.08 -15.71
C ASN A 49 4.49 18.40 -14.35
N SER A 50 3.72 17.38 -13.96
CA SER A 50 3.94 16.61 -12.74
C SER A 50 3.81 15.10 -12.96
N PRO A 51 4.30 14.25 -12.03
CA PRO A 51 4.07 12.82 -12.03
C PRO A 51 2.58 12.46 -11.97
N ALA A 52 1.74 13.33 -11.40
CA ALA A 52 0.29 13.12 -11.33
C ALA A 52 -0.34 13.14 -12.74
N PHE A 53 0.16 13.95 -13.68
CA PHE A 53 -0.29 13.89 -15.07
C PHE A 53 0.07 12.56 -15.74
N LEU A 54 1.30 12.09 -15.57
CA LEU A 54 1.73 10.79 -16.08
C LEU A 54 0.87 9.67 -15.47
N TYR A 55 0.63 9.71 -14.17
CA TYR A 55 -0.26 8.77 -13.49
C TYR A 55 -1.68 8.79 -14.06
N GLY A 56 -2.25 9.98 -14.28
CA GLY A 56 -3.54 10.13 -14.96
C GLY A 56 -3.58 9.43 -16.32
N LYS A 57 -2.53 9.59 -17.14
CA LYS A 57 -2.40 8.90 -18.44
C LYS A 57 -2.21 7.40 -18.33
N LEU A 58 -1.45 6.94 -17.35
CA LEU A 58 -1.27 5.51 -17.11
C LEU A 58 -2.57 4.84 -16.69
N ARG A 59 -3.41 5.49 -15.89
CA ARG A 59 -4.73 4.96 -15.49
C ARG A 59 -5.70 4.76 -16.65
N GLU A 60 -5.54 5.47 -17.77
CA GLU A 60 -6.34 5.22 -18.98
C GLU A 60 -6.00 3.84 -19.61
N ASN A 61 -4.86 3.23 -19.28
CA ASN A 61 -4.42 1.93 -19.78
C ASN A 61 -4.92 0.77 -18.88
N ALA A 62 -5.61 -0.20 -19.47
CA ALA A 62 -6.19 -1.33 -18.73
C ALA A 62 -5.14 -2.30 -18.12
N GLU A 63 -4.00 -2.52 -18.78
CA GLU A 63 -2.91 -3.33 -18.25
C GLU A 63 -2.22 -2.66 -17.06
N PHE A 64 -2.10 -1.32 -17.10
CA PHE A 64 -1.62 -0.54 -15.97
C PHE A 64 -2.58 -0.65 -14.79
N ARG A 65 -3.89 -0.45 -14.99
CA ARG A 65 -4.90 -0.59 -13.91
C ARG A 65 -4.87 -1.98 -13.29
N ARG A 66 -4.74 -3.01 -14.11
CA ARG A 66 -4.53 -4.40 -13.66
C ARG A 66 -3.29 -4.54 -12.77
N SER A 67 -2.14 -4.07 -13.24
CA SER A 67 -0.88 -4.13 -12.49
C SER A 67 -0.91 -3.28 -11.22
N PHE A 68 -1.64 -2.16 -11.24
CA PHE A 68 -1.90 -1.34 -10.08
C PHE A 68 -2.73 -2.10 -9.05
N GLY A 69 -3.81 -2.75 -9.48
CA GLY A 69 -4.65 -3.57 -8.63
C GLY A 69 -3.88 -4.72 -7.96
N ASP A 70 -2.94 -5.34 -8.67
CA ASP A 70 -2.04 -6.35 -8.08
C ASP A 70 -1.15 -5.76 -6.96
N ARG A 71 -0.69 -4.51 -7.11
CA ARG A 71 0.05 -3.81 -6.05
C ARG A 71 -0.84 -3.45 -4.88
N VAL A 72 -2.09 -3.07 -5.13
CA VAL A 72 -3.07 -2.85 -4.06
C VAL A 72 -3.25 -4.15 -3.26
N GLN A 73 -3.52 -5.28 -3.92
CA GLN A 73 -3.66 -6.57 -3.25
C GLN A 73 -2.42 -6.93 -2.43
N ARG A 74 -1.23 -6.83 -3.02
CA ARG A 74 0.05 -7.14 -2.35
C ARG A 74 0.31 -6.29 -1.11
N HIS A 75 -0.12 -5.02 -1.12
CA HIS A 75 0.21 -4.10 -0.04
C HIS A 75 -0.88 -3.97 1.03
N PHE A 76 -2.14 -4.20 0.68
CA PHE A 76 -3.29 -3.98 1.56
C PHE A 76 -3.93 -5.26 2.09
N ALA A 77 -3.62 -6.44 1.53
CA ALA A 77 -4.17 -7.71 1.99
C ALA A 77 -3.10 -8.60 2.65
N ALA A 78 -3.55 -9.68 3.32
CA ALA A 78 -2.72 -10.78 3.83
C ALA A 78 -1.48 -10.34 4.65
N GLY A 79 -1.63 -9.34 5.53
CA GLY A 79 -0.52 -8.82 6.34
C GLY A 79 0.44 -7.89 5.58
N GLY A 80 0.04 -7.41 4.39
CA GLY A 80 0.79 -6.46 3.60
C GLY A 80 1.14 -5.17 4.38
N PRO A 81 2.20 -4.46 3.96
CA PRO A 81 2.76 -3.33 4.71
C PRO A 81 1.83 -2.10 4.86
N LEU A 82 0.71 -2.07 4.16
CA LEU A 82 -0.33 -1.03 4.23
C LEU A 82 -1.65 -1.55 4.84
N THR A 83 -1.62 -2.70 5.52
CA THR A 83 -2.71 -3.12 6.42
C THR A 83 -2.73 -2.27 7.69
N ALA A 84 -3.89 -2.19 8.34
CA ALA A 84 -4.07 -1.43 9.58
C ALA A 84 -3.07 -1.87 10.66
N GLU A 85 -2.95 -3.18 10.89
CA GLU A 85 -2.01 -3.75 11.85
C GLU A 85 -0.54 -3.41 11.53
N ALA A 86 -0.10 -3.64 10.29
CA ALA A 86 1.30 -3.42 9.91
C ALA A 86 1.70 -1.93 9.97
N THR A 87 0.78 -1.03 9.62
CA THR A 87 1.05 0.42 9.66
C THR A 87 1.03 0.97 11.08
N ALA A 88 0.03 0.61 11.89
CA ALA A 88 -0.03 0.98 13.30
C ALA A 88 1.16 0.41 14.10
N GLY A 89 1.55 -0.84 13.84
CA GLY A 89 2.71 -1.47 14.46
C GLY A 89 4.02 -0.75 14.13
N ARG A 90 4.25 -0.40 12.85
CA ARG A 90 5.44 0.34 12.43
C ARG A 90 5.49 1.74 13.04
N TRP A 91 4.36 2.45 13.07
CA TRP A 91 4.27 3.75 13.71
C TRP A 91 4.58 3.68 15.19
N THR A 92 3.95 2.76 15.91
CA THR A 92 4.12 2.60 17.36
C THR A 92 5.58 2.31 17.72
N GLN A 93 6.26 1.45 16.95
CA GLN A 93 7.69 1.17 17.14
C GLN A 93 8.56 2.44 16.96
N LEU A 94 8.31 3.21 15.90
CA LEU A 94 9.06 4.44 15.66
C LEU A 94 8.76 5.51 16.72
N ALA A 95 7.50 5.68 17.09
CA ALA A 95 7.06 6.67 18.06
C ALA A 95 7.67 6.41 19.44
N ALA A 96 7.79 5.14 19.85
CA ALA A 96 8.43 4.74 21.09
C ALA A 96 9.93 5.11 21.14
N VAL A 97 10.65 5.00 20.01
CA VAL A 97 12.07 5.40 19.93
C VAL A 97 12.23 6.92 20.05
N LEU A 98 11.27 7.70 19.56
CA LEU A 98 11.36 9.15 19.51
C LEU A 98 10.88 9.86 20.80
N GLY A 99 10.04 9.21 21.62
CA GLY A 99 9.36 9.86 22.75
C GLY A 99 10.29 10.64 23.69
N ASP A 100 11.44 10.06 24.08
CA ASP A 100 12.40 10.74 24.96
C ASP A 100 13.02 11.99 24.32
N ALA A 101 13.31 11.92 23.01
CA ALA A 101 13.83 13.07 22.27
C ALA A 101 12.79 14.18 22.14
N VAL A 102 11.50 13.83 22.04
CA VAL A 102 10.42 14.82 21.94
C VAL A 102 10.35 15.71 23.18
N VAL A 103 10.66 15.20 24.38
CA VAL A 103 10.69 16.04 25.60
C VAL A 103 11.62 17.24 25.44
N VAL A 104 12.85 17.01 24.96
CA VAL A 104 13.83 18.08 24.79
C VAL A 104 13.55 18.95 23.57
N GLU A 105 13.00 18.38 22.49
CA GLU A 105 12.57 19.15 21.32
C GLU A 105 11.36 20.05 21.65
N SER A 106 10.39 19.58 22.45
CA SER A 106 9.27 20.38 22.95
C SER A 106 9.75 21.52 23.85
N ALA A 107 10.69 21.26 24.77
CA ALA A 107 11.25 22.32 25.62
C ALA A 107 11.98 23.40 24.81
N ARG A 108 12.66 23.02 23.73
CA ARG A 108 13.34 23.98 22.85
C ARG A 108 12.37 24.71 21.93
N TRP A 109 11.57 23.96 21.17
CA TRP A 109 10.79 24.50 20.06
C TRP A 109 9.39 24.93 20.46
N GLY A 110 8.79 24.31 21.48
CA GLY A 110 7.48 24.71 21.99
C GLY A 110 7.50 26.15 22.50
N ASP A 111 8.43 26.45 23.42
CA ASP A 111 8.62 27.81 23.94
C ASP A 111 9.09 28.78 22.85
N TYR A 112 10.05 28.37 22.01
CA TYR A 112 10.52 29.21 20.89
C TYR A 112 9.37 29.60 19.95
N ARG A 113 8.48 28.66 19.61
CA ARG A 113 7.37 28.91 18.70
C ARG A 113 6.32 29.84 19.31
N ARG A 114 6.05 29.71 20.61
CA ARG A 114 5.09 30.54 21.34
C ARG A 114 5.63 31.96 21.60
N ASP A 115 6.88 32.05 22.07
CA ASP A 115 7.40 33.28 22.70
C ASP A 115 8.40 34.06 21.82
N VAL A 116 9.08 33.39 20.88
CA VAL A 116 10.19 34.00 20.12
C VAL A 116 9.88 34.15 18.63
N HIS A 117 9.32 33.12 18.00
CA HIS A 117 8.99 33.12 16.57
C HIS A 117 7.50 32.81 16.33
N PRO A 118 6.60 33.73 16.70
CA PRO A 118 5.22 33.70 16.26
C PRO A 118 5.14 33.90 14.74
N PHE A 119 4.42 33.04 14.01
CA PHE A 119 4.41 33.04 12.53
C PHE A 119 3.04 33.38 11.94
N ASP A 120 1.98 33.52 12.75
CA ASP A 120 0.62 33.86 12.30
C ASP A 120 -0.17 34.56 13.42
N GLY A 121 -1.48 34.82 13.30
CA GLY A 121 -2.31 35.31 14.40
C GLY A 121 -2.43 34.29 15.55
N GLY A 122 -2.14 34.72 16.79
CA GLY A 122 -2.24 33.86 17.97
C GLY A 122 -3.67 33.44 18.36
N PRO A 123 -3.84 32.66 19.44
CA PRO A 123 -2.81 32.25 20.40
C PRO A 123 -1.86 31.18 19.84
N TYR A 124 -0.58 31.26 20.20
CA TYR A 124 0.42 30.27 19.82
C TYR A 124 0.43 29.13 20.83
N GLU A 125 0.39 27.90 20.34
CA GLU A 125 0.41 26.72 21.20
C GLU A 125 1.80 26.47 21.78
N LEU A 126 1.85 26.08 23.06
CA LEU A 126 3.03 25.47 23.65
C LEU A 126 3.00 23.98 23.29
N TYR A 127 3.85 23.55 22.37
CA TYR A 127 3.93 22.14 22.00
C TYR A 127 4.56 21.30 23.12
N THR A 128 3.84 20.29 23.60
CA THR A 128 4.30 19.37 24.65
C THR A 128 4.32 17.91 24.19
N LEU A 129 5.04 17.07 24.92
CA LEU A 129 4.99 15.62 24.71
C LEU A 129 3.56 15.10 24.89
N ASP A 130 2.94 15.44 26.03
CA ASP A 130 1.67 14.83 26.46
C ASP A 130 0.49 15.32 25.61
N ASP A 131 0.38 16.64 25.40
CA ASP A 131 -0.81 17.22 24.75
C ASP A 131 -0.77 17.04 23.23
N HIS A 132 0.41 17.04 22.62
CA HIS A 132 0.56 17.01 21.16
C HIS A 132 1.12 15.70 20.63
N TRP A 133 2.31 15.29 21.08
CA TRP A 133 2.96 14.11 20.50
C TRP A 133 2.25 12.80 20.85
N ILE A 134 1.90 12.60 22.12
CA ILE A 134 1.20 11.40 22.57
C ILE A 134 -0.21 11.39 21.98
N THR A 135 -0.93 12.51 22.05
CA THR A 135 -2.27 12.65 21.45
C THR A 135 -2.26 12.33 19.94
N GLU A 136 -1.34 12.91 19.18
CA GLU A 136 -1.25 12.66 17.74
C GLU A 136 -0.83 11.22 17.44
N SER A 137 0.11 10.66 18.22
CA SER A 137 0.51 9.26 18.09
C SER A 137 -0.65 8.30 18.33
N GLN A 138 -1.51 8.60 19.32
CA GLN A 138 -2.72 7.83 19.60
C GLN A 138 -3.78 8.00 18.52
N ARG A 139 -3.99 9.22 18.00
CA ARG A 139 -4.89 9.47 16.86
C ARG A 139 -4.43 8.69 15.63
N LEU A 140 -3.15 8.73 15.30
CA LEU A 140 -2.61 8.00 14.16
C LEU A 140 -2.79 6.49 14.31
N ALA A 141 -2.43 5.93 15.47
CA ALA A 141 -2.56 4.49 15.73
C ALA A 141 -4.01 4.02 15.81
N GLY A 142 -4.86 4.73 16.55
CA GLY A 142 -6.21 4.30 16.89
C GLY A 142 -7.29 4.74 15.90
N GLU A 143 -7.07 5.82 15.16
CA GLU A 143 -8.06 6.37 14.22
C GLU A 143 -7.57 6.28 12.77
N TYR A 144 -6.41 6.87 12.47
CA TYR A 144 -5.93 6.97 11.09
C TYR A 144 -5.61 5.59 10.50
N PHE A 145 -4.64 4.86 11.08
CA PHE A 145 -4.22 3.56 10.54
C PHE A 145 -5.30 2.49 10.66
N ALA A 146 -6.17 2.58 11.67
CA ALA A 146 -7.29 1.67 11.85
C ALA A 146 -8.28 1.69 10.68
N GLN A 147 -8.48 2.87 10.04
CA GLN A 147 -9.48 3.06 8.99
C GLN A 147 -8.87 3.21 7.59
N ARG A 148 -7.65 3.73 7.50
CA ARG A 148 -7.10 4.24 6.24
C ARG A 148 -6.95 3.17 5.16
N SER A 149 -6.60 1.94 5.54
CA SER A 149 -6.45 0.84 4.59
C SER A 149 -7.73 0.59 3.80
N ASP A 150 -8.85 0.44 4.50
CA ASP A 150 -10.16 0.16 3.90
C ASP A 150 -10.67 1.35 3.09
N VAL A 151 -10.51 2.57 3.62
CA VAL A 151 -10.89 3.79 2.90
C VAL A 151 -10.17 3.87 1.55
N VAL A 152 -8.86 3.64 1.54
CA VAL A 152 -8.05 3.73 0.30
C VAL A 152 -8.37 2.61 -0.68
N VAL A 153 -8.62 1.38 -0.20
CA VAL A 153 -9.08 0.29 -1.07
C VAL A 153 -10.41 0.64 -1.72
N ASN A 154 -11.36 1.21 -0.96
CA ASN A 154 -12.64 1.65 -1.49
C ASN A 154 -12.51 2.81 -2.50
N GLN A 155 -11.59 3.75 -2.28
CA GLN A 155 -11.27 4.80 -3.25
C GLN A 155 -10.72 4.21 -4.55
N PHE A 156 -9.82 3.21 -4.48
CA PHE A 156 -9.30 2.53 -5.66
C PHE A 156 -10.34 1.67 -6.39
N LEU A 157 -11.27 1.03 -5.67
CA LEU A 157 -12.43 0.36 -6.26
C LEU A 157 -13.30 1.36 -7.04
N ALA A 158 -13.66 2.49 -6.40
CA ALA A 158 -14.47 3.54 -7.03
C ALA A 158 -13.81 4.15 -8.27
N ALA A 159 -12.48 4.32 -8.25
CA ALA A 159 -11.69 4.82 -9.37
C ALA A 159 -11.40 3.76 -10.46
N GLY A 160 -11.88 2.52 -10.30
CA GLY A 160 -11.65 1.42 -11.25
C GLY A 160 -10.19 0.96 -11.34
N LEU A 161 -9.42 1.18 -10.28
CA LEU A 161 -7.99 0.84 -10.15
C LEU A 161 -7.75 -0.49 -9.42
N PHE A 162 -8.78 -1.02 -8.76
CA PHE A 162 -8.77 -2.31 -8.10
C PHE A 162 -10.01 -3.11 -8.57
N PRO A 163 -9.88 -4.38 -8.96
CA PRO A 163 -11.03 -5.16 -9.39
C PRO A 163 -11.94 -5.50 -8.19
N PRO A 164 -13.27 -5.53 -8.39
CA PRO A 164 -14.22 -5.88 -7.32
C PRO A 164 -14.25 -7.37 -7.00
N LEU A 165 -13.78 -8.24 -7.91
CA LEU A 165 -13.68 -9.67 -7.65
C LEU A 165 -12.54 -9.92 -6.65
N GLU A 166 -12.88 -10.46 -5.49
CA GLU A 166 -11.91 -10.75 -4.43
C GLU A 166 -10.86 -11.77 -4.88
N ALA A 167 -9.61 -11.52 -4.51
CA ALA A 167 -8.51 -12.42 -4.84
C ALA A 167 -8.53 -13.68 -3.95
N PRO A 168 -8.01 -14.82 -4.44
CA PRO A 168 -7.95 -16.04 -3.65
C PRO A 168 -7.11 -15.86 -2.38
N THR A 169 -7.58 -16.41 -1.28
CA THR A 169 -6.81 -16.59 -0.04
C THR A 169 -6.15 -17.95 -0.01
N LEU A 170 -5.05 -18.02 0.73
CA LEU A 170 -4.23 -19.21 0.90
C LEU A 170 -4.33 -19.65 2.37
N SER A 171 -4.42 -20.95 2.64
CA SER A 171 -4.37 -21.47 4.02
C SER A 171 -3.08 -21.10 4.77
N GLN A 172 -2.00 -20.85 4.03
CA GLN A 172 -0.75 -20.30 4.54
C GLN A 172 -0.23 -19.27 3.52
N HIS A 173 0.10 -18.06 4.00
CA HIS A 173 0.63 -17.02 3.14
C HIS A 173 2.18 -17.04 3.12
N GLY A 174 2.73 -18.08 2.51
CA GLY A 174 4.18 -18.25 2.36
C GLY A 174 4.90 -18.71 3.62
N GLY A 175 6.23 -18.63 3.59
CA GLY A 175 7.08 -19.05 4.71
C GLY A 175 7.58 -20.50 4.57
N LEU A 176 7.91 -21.10 5.71
CA LEU A 176 8.55 -22.41 5.76
C LEU A 176 7.57 -23.52 5.35
N ILE A 177 8.07 -24.47 4.55
CA ILE A 177 7.32 -25.67 4.14
C ILE A 177 7.49 -26.76 5.18
N GLU A 178 6.39 -27.14 5.83
CA GLU A 178 6.36 -28.32 6.69
C GLU A 178 6.29 -29.60 5.85
N PRO A 179 6.88 -30.73 6.31
CA PRO A 179 6.78 -32.02 5.62
C PRO A 179 5.33 -32.41 5.32
N GLU A 180 5.09 -32.87 4.10
CA GLU A 180 3.76 -33.31 3.62
C GLU A 180 2.67 -32.21 3.65
N SER A 181 3.08 -30.93 3.76
CA SER A 181 2.13 -29.82 3.72
C SER A 181 1.48 -29.65 2.35
N SER A 182 0.22 -29.22 2.38
CA SER A 182 -0.53 -28.86 1.19
C SER A 182 -1.20 -27.51 1.38
N LEU A 183 -1.26 -26.75 0.30
CA LEU A 183 -1.83 -25.43 0.25
C LEU A 183 -3.29 -25.50 -0.21
N ILE A 184 -4.19 -24.93 0.57
CA ILE A 184 -5.60 -24.78 0.19
C ILE A 184 -5.77 -23.37 -0.35
N LEU A 185 -6.34 -23.27 -1.56
CA LEU A 185 -6.72 -22.01 -2.18
C LEU A 185 -8.24 -21.85 -2.07
N THR A 186 -8.70 -20.67 -1.65
CA THR A 186 -10.12 -20.35 -1.50
C THR A 186 -10.41 -19.01 -2.16
N ALA A 187 -11.47 -18.91 -2.95
CA ALA A 187 -12.01 -17.63 -3.39
C ALA A 187 -13.51 -17.58 -3.05
N PRO A 188 -14.06 -16.42 -2.66
CA PRO A 188 -15.49 -16.29 -2.41
C PRO A 188 -16.34 -16.57 -3.65
N GLN A 189 -15.80 -16.29 -4.84
CA GLN A 189 -16.48 -16.39 -6.12
C GLN A 189 -15.47 -16.75 -7.23
N GLY A 190 -15.94 -17.44 -8.26
CA GLY A 190 -15.15 -17.79 -9.45
C GLY A 190 -14.25 -19.01 -9.29
N ALA A 191 -13.66 -19.40 -10.42
CA ALA A 191 -12.66 -20.45 -10.51
C ALA A 191 -11.27 -19.91 -10.13
N VAL A 192 -10.52 -20.64 -9.30
CA VAL A 192 -9.16 -20.25 -8.91
C VAL A 192 -8.13 -20.85 -9.88
N TYR A 193 -7.33 -20.00 -10.50
CA TYR A 193 -6.17 -20.38 -11.30
C TYR A 193 -4.89 -20.00 -10.57
N TYR A 194 -3.91 -20.90 -10.59
CA TYR A 194 -2.65 -20.68 -9.89
C TYR A 194 -1.43 -21.21 -10.65
N THR A 195 -0.26 -20.71 -10.28
CA THR A 195 1.04 -21.19 -10.73
C THR A 195 1.95 -21.39 -9.52
N THR A 196 2.96 -22.25 -9.64
CA THR A 196 3.95 -22.52 -8.58
C THR A 196 5.37 -22.03 -8.92
N GLY A 197 5.59 -21.61 -10.17
CA GLY A 197 6.87 -21.10 -10.68
C GLY A 197 6.95 -19.57 -10.78
N GLY A 198 5.96 -18.84 -10.28
CA GLY A 198 5.94 -17.38 -10.27
C GLY A 198 5.53 -16.70 -11.59
N SER A 199 5.06 -17.43 -12.61
CA SER A 199 4.34 -16.84 -13.73
C SER A 199 2.95 -16.35 -13.29
N ASP A 200 2.43 -15.31 -13.94
CA ASP A 200 1.08 -14.84 -13.62
C ASP A 200 0.02 -15.80 -14.23
N PRO A 201 -1.00 -16.25 -13.49
CA PRO A 201 -2.05 -17.12 -14.02
C PRO A 201 -2.90 -16.49 -15.14
N TRP A 202 -2.86 -15.16 -15.28
CA TRP A 202 -3.60 -14.41 -16.28
C TRP A 202 -2.65 -13.70 -17.26
N ARG A 203 -2.67 -14.10 -18.53
CA ARG A 203 -2.09 -13.31 -19.63
C ARG A 203 -3.06 -12.21 -20.03
N PHE A 204 -2.69 -10.97 -19.77
CA PHE A 204 -3.53 -9.82 -20.07
C PHE A 204 -3.91 -9.82 -21.56
N GLY A 205 -5.21 -9.78 -21.86
CA GLY A 205 -5.76 -9.84 -23.22
C GLY A 205 -5.80 -11.23 -23.87
N GLU A 206 -5.11 -12.24 -23.34
CA GLU A 206 -5.05 -13.60 -23.91
C GLU A 206 -5.79 -14.66 -23.08
N GLY A 207 -6.12 -14.36 -21.81
CA GLY A 207 -6.85 -15.27 -20.91
C GLY A 207 -5.94 -16.05 -19.98
N VAL A 208 -6.28 -17.31 -19.70
CA VAL A 208 -5.54 -18.17 -18.77
C VAL A 208 -4.14 -18.46 -19.32
N ASP A 209 -3.09 -18.27 -18.51
CA ASP A 209 -1.74 -18.67 -18.90
C ASP A 209 -1.65 -20.20 -19.08
N PRO A 210 -1.03 -20.73 -20.15
CA PRO A 210 -0.86 -22.17 -20.36
C PRO A 210 -0.11 -22.91 -19.24
N GLY A 211 0.69 -22.21 -18.44
CA GLY A 211 1.36 -22.75 -17.26
C GLY A 211 0.53 -22.66 -15.98
N ALA A 212 -0.67 -22.07 -16.03
CA ALA A 212 -1.59 -22.02 -14.91
C ALA A 212 -2.39 -23.31 -14.76
N SER A 213 -2.60 -23.72 -13.52
CA SER A 213 -3.44 -24.85 -13.15
C SER A 213 -4.77 -24.34 -12.59
N LEU A 214 -5.88 -24.97 -12.98
CA LEU A 214 -7.17 -24.80 -12.32
C LEU A 214 -7.12 -25.53 -10.97
N TYR A 215 -7.45 -24.83 -9.90
CA TYR A 215 -7.51 -25.41 -8.56
C TYR A 215 -8.67 -26.41 -8.45
N ALA A 216 -8.33 -27.68 -8.18
CA ALA A 216 -9.27 -28.78 -8.05
C ALA A 216 -9.12 -29.55 -6.72
N GLY A 217 -8.20 -29.14 -5.86
CA GLY A 217 -7.89 -29.78 -4.59
C GLY A 217 -6.58 -29.26 -4.00
N PRO A 218 -6.22 -29.68 -2.77
CA PRO A 218 -5.03 -29.20 -2.08
C PRO A 218 -3.76 -29.34 -2.95
N VAL A 219 -2.95 -28.27 -2.99
CA VAL A 219 -1.73 -28.22 -3.80
C VAL A 219 -0.55 -28.70 -2.95
N PRO A 220 0.10 -29.84 -3.27
CA PRO A 220 1.24 -30.32 -2.51
C PRO A 220 2.42 -29.35 -2.60
N LEU A 221 3.05 -29.03 -1.46
CA LEU A 221 4.26 -28.22 -1.40
C LEU A 221 5.48 -29.13 -1.26
N ALA A 222 6.12 -29.45 -2.38
CA ALA A 222 7.26 -30.39 -2.42
C ALA A 222 8.64 -29.71 -2.34
N GLY A 223 8.69 -28.38 -2.23
CA GLY A 223 9.90 -27.57 -2.20
C GLY A 223 9.61 -26.11 -2.54
N ASN A 224 10.67 -25.31 -2.62
CA ASN A 224 10.56 -23.87 -2.82
C ASN A 224 9.66 -23.53 -4.01
N ALA A 225 8.70 -22.65 -3.78
CA ALA A 225 7.70 -22.27 -4.77
C ALA A 225 7.35 -20.80 -4.66
N ILE A 226 7.04 -20.18 -5.80
CA ILE A 226 6.39 -18.88 -5.85
C ILE A 226 4.97 -19.12 -6.31
N ILE A 227 4.03 -19.04 -5.36
CA ILE A 227 2.62 -19.20 -5.64
C ILE A 227 2.06 -17.87 -6.12
N LYS A 228 1.44 -17.89 -7.29
CA LYS A 228 0.57 -16.79 -7.75
C LYS A 228 -0.80 -17.36 -8.04
N ALA A 229 -1.84 -16.71 -7.56
CA ALA A 229 -3.22 -17.15 -7.73
C ALA A 229 -4.15 -15.97 -8.06
N ARG A 230 -5.15 -16.23 -8.90
CA ARG A 230 -6.25 -15.32 -9.23
C ARG A 230 -7.56 -16.09 -9.32
N ALA A 231 -8.66 -15.42 -9.03
CA ALA A 231 -10.00 -15.89 -9.35
C ALA A 231 -10.43 -15.37 -10.72
N LEU A 232 -11.18 -16.19 -11.46
CA LEU A 232 -11.83 -15.84 -12.71
C LEU A 232 -13.33 -16.15 -12.58
N ASP A 233 -14.16 -15.13 -12.75
CA ASP A 233 -15.62 -15.24 -12.70
C ASP A 233 -16.25 -14.39 -13.80
N ASP A 234 -17.13 -14.98 -14.63
CA ASP A 234 -17.80 -14.30 -15.75
C ASP A 234 -16.87 -13.43 -16.62
N GLY A 235 -15.64 -13.92 -16.87
CA GLY A 235 -14.63 -13.23 -17.67
C GLY A 235 -13.90 -12.09 -16.94
N GLN A 236 -14.22 -11.81 -15.68
CA GLN A 236 -13.52 -10.87 -14.81
C GLN A 236 -12.48 -11.57 -13.96
N TRP A 237 -11.28 -10.99 -13.91
CA TRP A 237 -10.18 -11.49 -13.09
C TRP A 237 -10.04 -10.68 -11.80
N SER A 238 -9.76 -11.38 -10.71
CA SER A 238 -9.34 -10.74 -9.46
C SER A 238 -7.94 -10.13 -9.58
N ALA A 239 -7.57 -9.34 -8.58
CA ALA A 239 -6.17 -9.01 -8.34
C ALA A 239 -5.36 -10.27 -7.96
N MET A 240 -4.04 -10.19 -8.03
CA MET A 240 -3.15 -11.32 -7.75
C MET A 240 -2.83 -11.49 -6.27
N THR A 241 -3.03 -12.69 -5.77
CA THR A 241 -2.36 -13.14 -4.54
C THR A 241 -1.04 -13.78 -4.90
N GLU A 242 0.06 -13.29 -4.32
CA GLU A 242 1.43 -13.75 -4.57
C GLU A 242 2.13 -14.04 -3.23
N THR A 243 2.80 -15.19 -3.11
CA THR A 243 3.64 -15.49 -1.94
C THR A 243 4.76 -16.47 -2.27
N THR A 244 5.74 -16.57 -1.37
CA THR A 244 6.92 -17.44 -1.52
C THR A 244 7.02 -18.44 -0.39
N PHE A 245 7.30 -19.69 -0.73
CA PHE A 245 7.57 -20.78 0.19
C PHE A 245 9.03 -21.26 0.08
N PHE A 246 9.62 -21.66 1.20
CA PHE A 246 11.03 -22.07 1.31
C PHE A 246 11.26 -23.17 2.36
#